data_AF-A0A540NEM3-F1
#
_entry.id   AF-A0A540NEM3-F1
#
_cell.length_a   1.000
_cell.length_b   1.000
_cell.length_c   1.000
_cell.angle_alpha   90.00
_cell.angle_beta   90.00
_cell.angle_gamma   90.00
#
_symmetry.space_group_name_H-M   'P 1'
#
loop_
_entity.id
_entity.type
_entity.pdbx_description
1 polymer ?
#
loop_
_entity_poly.entity_id
_entity_poly.type
_entity_poly.pdbx_seq_one_letter_code
_entity_poly.pdbx_strand_id
1 'polypeptide(L)' 'MVSHVVKGEVSKDFREGCRALLLDKDKNPKWEPSKLELVTNHMVEQYFSKLDDEGWEELKLPARSNLPATAIAKL' A
#
# COMPACT_ATOMS: atom_id res chain seq x y z
N MET A 1 5.90 1.99 -4.22
CA MET A 1 4.65 2.59 -3.71
C MET A 1 3.83 1.63 -2.84
N VAL A 2 3.62 0.36 -3.21
CA VAL A 2 2.83 -0.58 -2.35
C VAL A 2 3.62 -1.11 -1.12
N SER A 3 4.93 -0.87 -1.07
CA SER A 3 5.83 -1.55 -0.13
C SER A 3 5.54 -1.22 1.35
N HIS A 4 5.13 0.01 1.68
CA HIS A 4 4.77 0.37 3.08
C HIS A 4 3.53 -0.37 3.59
N VAL A 5 2.58 -0.73 2.71
CA VAL A 5 1.40 -1.54 3.07
C VAL A 5 1.81 -2.95 3.49
N VAL A 6 2.73 -3.56 2.72
CA VAL A 6 3.21 -4.92 2.98
C VAL A 6 4.12 -4.96 4.21
N LYS A 7 4.98 -3.94 4.39
CA LYS A 7 5.86 -3.83 5.56
C LYS A 7 5.07 -3.56 6.85
N GLY A 8 3.90 -2.92 6.73
CA GLY A 8 3.00 -2.64 7.84
C GLY A 8 3.52 -1.58 8.82
N GLU A 9 4.40 -0.70 8.35
CA GLU A 9 5.00 0.38 9.17
C GLU A 9 3.99 1.47 9.50
N VAL A 10 3.11 1.80 8.55
CA VAL A 10 2.12 2.87 8.70
C VAL A 10 0.85 2.34 9.39
N SER A 11 0.44 1.10 9.07
CA SER A 11 -0.66 0.42 9.77
C SER A 11 -0.53 -1.10 9.67
N LYS A 12 -1.07 -1.81 10.67
CA LYS A 12 -1.19 -3.27 10.71
C LYS A 12 -2.47 -3.79 10.05
N ASP A 13 -3.29 -2.86 9.56
CA ASP A 13 -4.63 -3.10 9.05
C ASP A 13 -4.70 -4.07 7.87
N PHE A 14 -3.66 -4.12 7.03
CA PHE A 14 -3.61 -5.12 5.96
C PHE A 14 -3.63 -6.55 6.52
N ARG A 15 -2.83 -6.81 7.57
CA ARG A 15 -2.79 -8.12 8.24
C ARG A 15 -4.10 -8.40 8.98
N GLU A 16 -4.68 -7.38 9.61
CA GLU A 16 -5.96 -7.48 10.31
C GLU A 16 -7.12 -7.79 9.35
N GLY A 17 -7.15 -7.16 8.18
CA GLY A 17 -8.08 -7.48 7.12
C GLY A 17 -7.97 -8.93 6.66
N CYS A 18 -6.74 -9.44 6.48
CA CYS A 18 -6.51 -10.86 6.18
C CYS A 18 -6.98 -11.77 7.32
N ARG A 19 -6.71 -11.43 8.59
CA ARG A 19 -7.20 -12.19 9.75
C ARG A 19 -8.73 -12.28 9.73
N ALA A 20 -9.42 -11.14 9.67
CA ALA A 20 -10.87 -11.06 9.72
C ALA A 20 -11.57 -11.78 8.55
N LEU A 21 -10.97 -11.69 7.35
CA LEU A 21 -11.57 -12.24 6.13
C LEU A 21 -11.25 -13.72 5.91
N LEU A 22 -9.99 -14.12 6.10
CA LEU A 22 -9.50 -15.42 5.65
C LEU A 22 -9.25 -16.40 6.80
N LEU A 23 -8.73 -15.92 7.93
CA LEU A 23 -8.35 -16.76 9.05
C LEU A 23 -9.55 -17.03 9.96
N ASP A 24 -10.05 -15.98 10.61
CA ASP A 24 -11.11 -16.08 11.60
C ASP A 24 -12.49 -16.08 10.94
N LYS A 25 -12.58 -15.52 9.73
CA LYS A 25 -13.81 -15.42 8.92
C LYS A 25 -14.96 -14.74 9.67
N ASP A 26 -14.62 -13.89 10.64
CA ASP A 26 -15.58 -13.15 11.47
C ASP A 26 -16.15 -11.92 10.73
N LYS A 27 -15.51 -11.50 9.64
CA LYS A 27 -15.84 -10.27 8.89
C LYS A 27 -15.87 -9.03 9.79
N ASN A 28 -15.12 -9.05 10.90
CA ASN A 28 -15.06 -7.97 11.89
C ASN A 28 -13.60 -7.49 12.07
N PRO A 29 -13.03 -6.81 11.06
CA PRO A 29 -11.71 -6.22 11.15
C PRO A 29 -11.68 -5.06 12.16
N LYS A 30 -10.66 -5.05 13.01
CA LYS A 30 -10.38 -3.99 13.99
C LYS A 30 -9.38 -2.98 13.44
N TRP A 31 -9.86 -2.12 12.54
CA TRP A 31 -9.04 -1.09 11.90
C TRP A 31 -8.52 -0.04 12.88
N GLU A 32 -7.31 0.47 12.63
CA GLU A 32 -6.74 1.59 13.36
C GLU A 32 -6.17 2.65 12.40
N PRO A 33 -6.80 3.84 12.29
CA PRO A 33 -7.96 4.30 13.05
C PRO A 33 -9.28 3.65 12.59
N SER A 34 -10.25 3.56 13.51
CA SER A 34 -11.52 2.85 13.27
C SER A 34 -12.49 3.57 12.33
N LYS A 35 -12.19 4.81 11.93
CA LYS A 35 -13.00 5.64 11.04
C LYS A 35 -12.13 6.36 10.02
N LEU A 36 -12.66 6.53 8.82
CA LEU A 36 -11.97 7.22 7.74
C LEU A 36 -11.69 8.69 8.06
N GLU A 37 -12.58 9.39 8.77
CA GLU A 37 -12.40 10.81 9.15
C GLU A 37 -11.16 11.05 10.03
N LEU A 38 -10.66 9.99 10.67
CA LEU A 38 -9.49 10.05 11.55
C LEU A 38 -8.18 9.79 10.80
N VAL A 39 -8.25 9.40 9.52
CA VAL A 39 -7.07 9.22 8.67
C VAL A 39 -6.56 10.59 8.25
N THR A 40 -5.31 10.89 8.61
CA THR A 40 -4.68 12.17 8.28
C THR A 40 -4.02 12.12 6.90
N ASN A 41 -3.88 13.28 6.25
CA ASN A 41 -3.11 13.38 4.99
C ASN A 41 -1.67 12.88 5.17
N HIS A 42 -1.06 13.13 6.34
CA HIS A 42 0.28 12.66 6.65
C HIS A 42 0.40 11.12 6.59
N MET A 43 -0.57 10.39 7.17
CA MET A 43 -0.58 8.93 7.09
C MET A 43 -0.66 8.44 5.65
N VAL A 44 -1.45 9.12 4.81
CA VAL A 44 -1.54 8.80 3.38
C VAL A 44 -0.20 9.06 2.70
N GLU A 45 0.39 10.24 2.89
CA GLU A 45 1.68 10.62 2.30
C GLU A 45 2.79 9.63 2.65
N GLN A 46 2.82 9.10 3.88
CA GLN A 46 3.80 8.09 4.28
C GLN A 46 3.74 6.82 3.41
N TYR A 47 2.54 6.35 3.01
CA TYR A 47 2.43 5.20 2.11
C TYR A 47 3.04 5.46 0.72
N PHE A 48 3.04 6.71 0.25
CA PHE A 48 3.59 7.09 -1.05
C PHE A 48 5.04 7.56 -0.97
N SER A 49 5.59 7.70 0.24
CA SER A 49 6.99 8.04 0.44
C SER A 49 7.93 6.92 -0.03
N LYS A 50 9.21 7.26 -0.18
CA LYS A 50 10.23 6.26 -0.49
C LYS A 50 10.53 5.45 0.77
N LEU A 51 10.73 4.16 0.59
CA LEU A 51 11.31 3.35 1.65
C LEU A 51 12.76 3.78 1.86
N ASP A 52 13.08 4.18 3.08
CA ASP A 52 14.46 4.42 3.52
C ASP A 52 14.95 3.17 4.25
N ASP A 53 15.28 2.15 3.49
CA ASP A 53 15.74 0.86 4.02
C ASP A 53 16.86 0.34 3.10
N GLU A 54 18.03 0.10 3.70
CA GLU A 54 19.30 -0.15 3.01
C GLU A 54 19.26 -1.40 2.11
N GLY A 55 18.30 -2.31 2.33
CA GLY A 55 18.07 -3.50 1.51
C GLY A 55 16.98 -3.36 0.43
N TRP A 56 16.31 -2.21 0.31
CA TRP A 56 15.18 -2.04 -0.60
C TRP A 56 15.53 -1.17 -1.81
N GLU A 57 15.71 -1.83 -2.95
CA GLU A 57 15.85 -1.17 -4.24
C GLU A 57 14.50 -0.97 -4.92
N GLU A 58 14.28 0.21 -5.49
CA GLU A 58 13.10 0.46 -6.29
C GLU A 58 13.13 -0.41 -7.56
N LEU A 59 12.08 -1.22 -7.76
CA LEU A 59 11.98 -2.12 -8.90
C LEU A 59 12.12 -1.35 -10.22
N LYS A 60 13.28 -1.55 -10.89
CA LYS A 60 13.51 -1.01 -12.22
C LYS A 60 12.85 -1.90 -13.26
N LEU A 61 11.66 -1.51 -13.69
CA LEU A 61 10.99 -2.16 -14.81
C LEU A 61 11.74 -1.83 -16.12
N PRO A 62 11.96 -2.82 -17.01
CA PRO A 62 12.53 -2.55 -18.32
C PRO A 62 11.59 -1.64 -19.12
N ALA A 63 12.17 -0.82 -20.00
CA ALA A 63 11.39 -0.04 -20.94
C ALA A 63 10.52 -0.98 -21.77
N ARG A 64 9.20 -0.78 -21.72
CA ARG A 64 8.28 -1.58 -22.55
C ARG A 64 8.46 -1.14 -23.99
N SER A 65 9.10 -1.97 -24.79
CA SER A 65 9.44 -1.70 -26.19
C SER A 65 8.23 -1.58 -27.13
N ASN A 66 7.03 -2.02 -26.71
CA ASN A 66 5.84 -2.12 -27.56
C ASN A 66 4.59 -1.47 -26.95
N LEU A 67 4.70 -0.30 -26.32
CA LEU A 67 3.51 0.43 -25.88
C LEU A 67 2.88 1.17 -27.07
N PRO A 68 1.60 0.92 -27.44
CA PRO A 68 0.90 1.78 -28.37
C PRO A 68 0.84 3.20 -27.79
N ALA A 69 0.87 4.23 -28.64
CA ALA A 69 0.91 5.64 -28.23
C ALA A 69 -0.20 6.05 -27.24
N THR A 70 -1.27 5.27 -27.14
CA THR A 70 -2.38 5.45 -26.20
C THR A 70 -2.08 5.04 -24.76
N ALA A 71 -1.03 4.24 -24.51
CA ALA A 71 -0.65 3.79 -23.16
C ALA A 71 0.19 4.82 -22.38
N ILE A 72 0.52 5.96 -22.99
CA ILE A 72 1.20 7.09 -22.35
C ILE A 72 0.20 8.05 -21.68
N ALA A 73 -1.11 7.85 -21.86
CA ALA A 73 -2.12 8.77 -21.37
C ALA A 73 -2.39 8.61 -19.86
N LYS A 74 -2.10 9.71 -19.15
CA LYS A 74 -2.50 10.10 -17.78
C LYS A 74 -1.60 9.61 -16.66
N LEU A 75 -0.45 10.29 -16.54
CA LEU A 75 0.02 10.79 -15.25
C LEU A 75 -0.75 12.07 -14.92
#